data_AF-A0A1D2LCR1-F1
#
_entry.id   AF-A0A1D2LCR1-F1
#
_cell.length_a   1.000
_cell.length_b   1.000
_cell.length_c   1.000
_cell.angle_alpha   90.00
_cell.angle_beta   90.00
_cell.angle_gamma   90.00
#
_symmetry.space_group_name_H-M   'P 1'
#
loop_
_entity.id
_entity.type
_entity.pdbx_description
1 polymer ?
#
loop_
_entity_poly.entity_id
_entity_poly.type
_entity_poly.pdbx_seq_one_letter_code
_entity_poly.pdbx_strand_id
1 'polypeptide(L)'
;MKKIIFVVLTLQMVLLSVLLVTLEKRQSRQQLLYNDVTIMSIDTDGAKGDVATKIIDSANKLDLTIAVYIHPDEKTQKIVTNDVSLGGRIPINDVKLTKPTDFISSQKTIESQQKGQFALFDQTLRLDISLMKDNRNYQPSSLYYLFTTNKKTLDQFKTVLTKEGMSVNEGKIDAQAQMWLQHLSQQWDWVLLNLLVSIALCVVLLHDGFLQQRTRYLLSLQGYAKGKIWWYGIKRLRGPLLYSFLVALCFIVVWQFSQSGSVFIDKVLLIVSFTVVLILFSSIVIIGLTVLFDKQALDSVKGKRPVKRLFILYLCLKICFLTLIAGLVHVYVSNQAMLTSALEETADWKKMRGIYTPEQSYVGQENRAISAKSGQKLKKLYEAMQPLGGYLMASNDFKLDDGVDEKAFLAEKDVSLINPDERK
;
A
#
# COMPACT_ATOMS: atom_id res chain seq x y z
N MET A 1 21.79 -30.17 -13.32
CA MET A 1 21.81 -28.78 -13.83
C MET A 1 20.48 -28.28 -14.36
N LYS A 2 19.88 -28.85 -15.42
CA LYS A 2 18.61 -28.34 -15.99
C LYS A 2 17.46 -28.20 -14.96
N LYS A 3 17.30 -29.18 -14.07
CA LYS A 3 16.30 -29.14 -12.97
C LYS A 3 16.56 -28.00 -11.97
N ILE A 4 17.83 -27.78 -11.60
CA ILE A 4 18.24 -26.71 -10.67
C ILE A 4 18.01 -25.34 -11.31
N ILE A 5 18.41 -25.18 -12.58
CA ILE A 5 18.14 -23.96 -13.36
C ILE A 5 16.63 -23.70 -13.38
N PHE A 6 15.83 -24.70 -13.72
CA PHE A 6 14.37 -24.58 -13.72
C PHE A 6 13.83 -24.09 -12.37
N VAL A 7 14.20 -24.69 -11.25
CA VAL A 7 13.71 -24.30 -9.91
C VAL A 7 14.07 -22.84 -9.59
N VAL A 8 15.34 -22.46 -9.77
CA VAL A 8 15.81 -21.11 -9.44
C VAL A 8 15.18 -20.06 -10.37
N LEU A 9 14.98 -20.39 -11.65
CA LEU A 9 14.36 -19.50 -12.63
C LEU A 9 12.87 -19.32 -12.36
N THR A 10 12.16 -20.39 -12.01
CA THR A 10 10.75 -20.30 -11.56
C THR A 10 10.63 -19.43 -10.31
N LEU A 11 11.49 -19.65 -9.31
CA LEU A 11 11.48 -18.85 -8.08
C LEU A 11 11.74 -17.37 -8.37
N GLN A 12 12.74 -17.06 -9.21
CA GLN A 12 13.06 -15.70 -9.59
C GLN A 12 11.90 -15.02 -10.36
N MET A 13 11.28 -15.73 -11.30
CA MET A 13 10.12 -15.23 -12.05
C MET A 13 8.96 -14.88 -11.11
N VAL A 14 8.64 -15.77 -10.18
CA VAL A 14 7.54 -15.56 -9.22
C VAL A 14 7.85 -14.38 -8.31
N LEU A 15 9.01 -14.37 -7.67
CA LEU A 15 9.38 -13.30 -6.72
C LEU A 15 9.44 -11.92 -7.38
N LEU A 16 10.01 -11.83 -8.59
CA LEU A 16 10.13 -10.57 -9.31
C LEU A 16 8.75 -10.08 -9.77
N SER A 17 7.89 -10.99 -10.23
CA SER A 17 6.54 -10.63 -10.66
C SER A 17 5.68 -10.21 -9.48
N VAL A 18 5.76 -10.89 -8.34
CA VAL A 18 5.05 -10.50 -7.11
C VAL A 18 5.51 -9.12 -6.63
N LEU A 19 6.81 -8.85 -6.65
CA LEU A 19 7.35 -7.54 -6.29
C LEU A 19 6.80 -6.44 -7.21
N LEU A 20 6.90 -6.63 -8.53
CA LEU A 20 6.41 -5.63 -9.50
C LEU A 20 4.89 -5.43 -9.40
N VAL A 21 4.10 -6.50 -9.26
CA VAL A 21 2.66 -6.39 -9.03
C VAL A 21 2.35 -5.60 -7.76
N THR A 22 3.10 -5.84 -6.69
CA THR A 22 2.89 -5.13 -5.41
C THR A 22 3.24 -3.65 -5.51
N LEU A 23 4.32 -3.31 -6.22
CA LEU A 23 4.70 -1.92 -6.51
C LEU A 23 3.64 -1.23 -7.38
N GLU A 24 3.16 -1.89 -8.43
CA GLU A 24 2.12 -1.35 -9.31
C GLU A 24 0.77 -1.17 -8.61
N LYS A 25 0.41 -2.05 -7.67
CA LYS A 25 -0.77 -1.86 -6.80
C LYS A 25 -0.69 -0.56 -6.00
N ARG A 26 0.44 -0.33 -5.33
CA ARG A 26 0.67 0.90 -4.55
C ARG A 26 0.72 2.14 -5.43
N GLN A 27 1.41 2.06 -6.56
CA GLN A 27 1.51 3.14 -7.52
C GLN A 27 0.13 3.50 -8.08
N SER A 28 -0.70 2.51 -8.43
CA SER A 28 -2.07 2.75 -8.89
C SER A 28 -2.93 3.44 -7.84
N ARG A 29 -2.80 3.07 -6.55
CA ARG A 29 -3.49 3.77 -5.45
C ARG A 29 -3.02 5.21 -5.31
N GLN A 30 -1.71 5.44 -5.42
CA GLN A 30 -1.14 6.77 -5.30
C GLN A 30 -1.55 7.68 -6.47
N GLN A 31 -1.55 7.14 -7.69
CA GLN A 31 -2.05 7.82 -8.87
C GLN A 31 -3.53 8.21 -8.70
N LEU A 32 -4.34 7.34 -8.13
CA LEU A 32 -5.74 7.64 -7.86
C LEU A 32 -5.90 8.80 -6.85
N LEU A 33 -5.21 8.71 -5.70
CA LEU A 33 -5.51 9.55 -4.53
C LEU A 33 -4.65 10.82 -4.39
N TYR A 34 -3.45 10.86 -4.98
CA TYR A 34 -2.47 11.91 -4.67
C TYR A 34 -1.76 12.52 -5.88
N ASN A 35 -1.79 11.91 -7.07
CA ASN A 35 -1.23 12.56 -8.26
C ASN A 35 -2.00 13.85 -8.54
N ASP A 36 -1.31 14.92 -8.93
CA ASP A 36 -1.92 16.21 -9.28
C ASP A 36 -2.90 16.76 -8.22
N VAL A 37 -2.63 16.47 -6.95
CA VAL A 37 -3.43 16.91 -5.80
C VAL A 37 -2.61 17.88 -4.95
N THR A 38 -3.20 19.02 -4.61
CA THR A 38 -2.68 19.96 -3.61
C THR A 38 -3.43 19.78 -2.30
N ILE A 39 -2.73 19.80 -1.16
CA ILE A 39 -3.36 19.76 0.16
C ILE A 39 -3.57 21.17 0.70
N MET A 40 -4.75 21.41 1.25
CA MET A 40 -5.09 22.65 1.89
C MET A 40 -5.69 22.36 3.26
N SER A 41 -5.06 22.91 4.31
CA SER A 41 -5.66 22.94 5.64
C SER A 41 -6.63 24.11 5.70
N ILE A 42 -7.89 23.81 6.01
CA ILE A 42 -8.95 24.81 6.17
C ILE A 42 -9.41 24.74 7.61
N ASP A 43 -9.35 25.88 8.29
CA ASP A 43 -9.85 26.07 9.63
C ASP A 43 -11.07 27.01 9.58
N THR A 44 -12.16 26.55 10.19
CA THR A 44 -13.49 27.14 10.12
C THR A 44 -13.90 27.87 11.40
N ASP A 45 -13.04 27.94 12.42
CA ASP A 45 -13.38 28.51 13.74
C ASP A 45 -13.79 29.99 13.70
N GLY A 46 -13.36 30.75 12.68
CA GLY A 46 -13.74 32.14 12.44
C GLY A 46 -14.98 32.35 11.55
N ALA A 47 -15.51 31.29 10.94
CA ALA A 47 -16.55 31.39 9.92
C ALA A 47 -17.96 31.21 10.51
N LYS A 48 -18.92 32.01 10.04
CA LYS A 48 -20.33 31.94 10.47
C LYS A 48 -21.20 31.18 9.46
N GLY A 49 -22.21 30.48 9.99
CA GLY A 49 -23.22 29.77 9.21
C GLY A 49 -22.81 28.34 8.83
N ASP A 50 -23.44 27.78 7.80
CA ASP A 50 -23.11 26.45 7.30
C ASP A 50 -21.83 26.48 6.45
N VAL A 51 -20.68 26.31 7.12
CA VAL A 51 -19.37 26.41 6.50
C VAL A 51 -19.10 25.24 5.53
N ALA A 52 -19.65 24.05 5.80
CA ALA A 52 -19.51 22.89 4.92
C ALA A 52 -20.09 23.17 3.54
N THR A 53 -21.32 23.68 3.50
CA THR A 53 -21.99 24.04 2.24
C THR A 53 -21.25 25.15 1.50
N LYS A 54 -20.74 26.16 2.21
CA LYS A 54 -19.94 27.24 1.61
C LYS A 54 -18.66 26.75 0.92
N ILE A 55 -17.94 25.81 1.55
CA ILE A 55 -16.73 25.21 0.97
C ILE A 55 -17.09 24.44 -0.31
N ILE A 56 -18.13 23.60 -0.25
CA ILE A 56 -18.59 22.80 -1.40
C ILE A 56 -19.04 23.69 -2.56
N ASP A 57 -19.87 24.70 -2.27
CA ASP A 57 -20.37 25.63 -3.30
C ASP A 57 -19.25 26.44 -3.93
N SER A 58 -18.25 26.83 -3.15
CA SER A 58 -17.06 27.53 -3.66
C SER A 58 -16.24 26.64 -4.58
N ALA A 59 -16.08 25.36 -4.23
CA ALA A 59 -15.38 24.38 -5.06
C ALA A 59 -16.13 24.13 -6.37
N ASN A 60 -17.44 23.92 -6.31
CA ASN A 60 -18.29 23.69 -7.49
C ASN A 60 -18.30 24.89 -8.44
N LYS A 61 -18.31 26.13 -7.93
CA LYS A 61 -18.24 27.36 -8.76
C LYS A 61 -16.93 27.47 -9.55
N LEU A 62 -15.85 26.89 -9.02
CA LEU A 62 -14.52 26.91 -9.65
C LEU A 62 -14.21 25.64 -10.45
N ASP A 63 -15.21 24.74 -10.61
CA ASP A 63 -15.02 23.42 -11.21
C ASP A 63 -13.87 22.64 -10.55
N LEU A 64 -13.76 22.77 -9.23
CA LEU A 64 -12.71 22.18 -8.41
C LEU A 64 -13.25 20.95 -7.70
N THR A 65 -12.63 19.80 -7.95
CA THR A 65 -12.90 18.60 -7.15
C THR A 65 -12.10 18.66 -5.84
N ILE A 66 -12.80 18.47 -4.72
CA ILE A 66 -12.24 18.42 -3.37
C ILE A 66 -12.62 17.11 -2.69
N ALA A 67 -11.73 16.59 -1.86
CA ALA A 67 -12.01 15.45 -1.00
C ALA A 67 -11.44 15.62 0.40
N VAL A 68 -12.05 14.95 1.37
CA VAL A 68 -11.53 14.76 2.72
C VAL A 68 -11.38 13.25 2.93
N TYR A 69 -10.20 12.84 3.39
CA TYR A 69 -9.89 11.44 3.66
C TYR A 69 -10.04 11.14 5.15
N ILE A 70 -10.80 10.10 5.45
CA ILE A 70 -11.10 9.65 6.82
C ILE A 70 -10.66 8.19 6.91
N HIS A 71 -9.87 7.88 7.93
CA HIS A 71 -9.33 6.55 8.18
C HIS A 71 -10.02 5.93 9.40
N PRO A 72 -11.22 5.34 9.24
CA PRO A 72 -11.93 4.72 10.37
C PRO A 72 -11.18 3.51 10.94
N ASP A 73 -10.44 2.78 10.11
CA ASP A 73 -9.64 1.62 10.50
C ASP A 73 -8.46 1.41 9.53
N GLU A 74 -7.62 0.41 9.81
CA GLU A 74 -6.40 0.11 9.03
C GLU A 74 -6.66 -0.38 7.60
N LYS A 75 -7.87 -0.90 7.33
CA LYS A 75 -8.25 -1.53 6.05
C LYS A 75 -9.30 -0.74 5.28
N THR A 76 -9.82 0.33 5.85
CA THR A 76 -10.87 1.15 5.25
C THR A 76 -10.46 2.61 5.23
N GLN A 77 -10.58 3.23 4.06
CA GLN A 77 -10.46 4.68 3.89
C GLN A 77 -11.77 5.20 3.31
N LYS A 78 -12.45 6.03 4.09
CA LYS A 78 -13.63 6.77 3.67
C LYS A 78 -13.20 8.06 3.00
N ILE A 79 -13.73 8.34 1.82
CA ILE A 79 -13.47 9.53 1.04
C ILE A 79 -14.78 10.27 0.91
N VAL A 80 -14.84 11.48 1.46
CA VAL A 80 -15.98 12.36 1.32
C VAL A 80 -15.60 13.41 0.29
N THR A 81 -16.35 13.54 -0.80
CA THR A 81 -15.99 14.41 -1.93
C THR A 81 -17.20 15.11 -2.55
N ASN A 82 -16.99 16.23 -3.24
CA ASN A 82 -18.05 16.86 -4.05
C ASN A 82 -18.28 16.15 -5.39
N ASP A 83 -17.31 15.35 -5.87
CA ASP A 83 -17.41 14.54 -7.09
C ASP A 83 -16.97 13.10 -6.84
N VAL A 84 -17.92 12.17 -6.90
CA VAL A 84 -17.68 10.73 -6.67
C VAL A 84 -16.68 10.11 -7.65
N SER A 85 -16.49 10.69 -8.83
CA SER A 85 -15.51 10.22 -9.81
C SER A 85 -14.07 10.65 -9.49
N LEU A 86 -13.88 11.49 -8.46
CA LEU A 86 -12.61 12.09 -8.06
C LEU A 86 -11.92 12.82 -9.23
N GLY A 87 -12.68 13.65 -9.96
CA GLY A 87 -12.19 14.37 -11.13
C GLY A 87 -11.98 13.45 -12.34
N GLY A 88 -12.89 12.49 -12.56
CA GLY A 88 -12.85 11.54 -13.68
C GLY A 88 -11.83 10.41 -13.55
N ARG A 89 -11.20 10.24 -12.37
CA ARG A 89 -10.20 9.18 -12.13
C ARG A 89 -10.80 7.81 -11.92
N ILE A 90 -12.05 7.76 -11.45
CA ILE A 90 -12.80 6.53 -11.29
C ILE A 90 -13.84 6.47 -12.41
N PRO A 91 -13.77 5.45 -13.30
CA PRO A 91 -14.82 5.24 -14.28
C PRO A 91 -16.07 4.74 -13.56
N ILE A 92 -17.02 5.64 -13.32
CA ILE A 92 -18.31 5.32 -12.70
C ILE A 92 -19.36 5.29 -13.80
N ASN A 93 -19.99 4.13 -14.00
CA ASN A 93 -21.14 3.99 -14.88
C ASN A 93 -22.41 4.35 -14.11
N ASP A 94 -22.99 5.53 -14.35
CA ASP A 94 -24.35 5.95 -13.97
C ASP A 94 -24.81 5.59 -12.53
N VAL A 95 -23.93 5.67 -11.54
CA VAL A 95 -24.32 5.49 -10.13
C VAL A 95 -24.82 6.81 -9.56
N LYS A 96 -26.13 6.91 -9.30
CA LYS A 96 -26.71 8.06 -8.59
C LYS A 96 -26.75 7.78 -7.09
N LEU A 97 -25.99 8.56 -6.30
CA LEU A 97 -26.12 8.59 -4.85
C LEU A 97 -27.29 9.50 -4.48
N THR A 98 -28.32 8.94 -3.85
CA THR A 98 -29.59 9.64 -3.58
C THR A 98 -29.71 10.10 -2.13
N LYS A 99 -28.98 9.45 -1.21
CA LYS A 99 -28.97 9.75 0.21
C LYS A 99 -27.55 10.12 0.66
N PRO A 100 -27.39 10.93 1.73
CA PRO A 100 -26.07 11.30 2.24
C PRO A 100 -25.26 10.12 2.78
N THR A 101 -25.94 9.04 3.15
CA THR A 101 -25.33 7.79 3.60
C THR A 101 -25.01 6.82 2.46
N ASP A 102 -25.48 7.09 1.24
CA ASP A 102 -25.16 6.25 0.08
C ASP A 102 -23.67 6.42 -0.28
N PHE A 103 -23.03 5.32 -0.66
CA PHE A 103 -21.63 5.33 -1.07
C PHE A 103 -21.34 4.36 -2.22
N ILE A 104 -20.22 4.57 -2.90
CA ILE A 104 -19.61 3.59 -3.80
C ILE A 104 -18.37 3.02 -3.13
N SER A 105 -18.06 1.75 -3.35
CA SER A 105 -16.91 1.12 -2.71
C SER A 105 -16.00 0.42 -3.71
N SER A 106 -14.71 0.31 -3.39
CA SER A 106 -13.78 -0.51 -4.17
C SER A 106 -14.03 -2.01 -4.02
N GLN A 107 -14.79 -2.41 -2.98
CA GLN A 107 -15.12 -3.80 -2.68
C GLN A 107 -16.63 -3.96 -2.49
N LYS A 108 -17.12 -5.19 -2.64
CA LYS A 108 -18.52 -5.50 -2.35
C LYS A 108 -18.70 -5.64 -0.84
N THR A 109 -19.59 -4.84 -0.28
CA THR A 109 -19.98 -4.90 1.13
C THR A 109 -21.40 -5.48 1.26
N ILE A 110 -21.83 -5.73 2.50
CA ILE A 110 -23.19 -6.22 2.82
C ILE A 110 -24.14 -5.02 3.07
N GLU A 111 -23.60 -3.79 3.06
CA GLU A 111 -24.35 -2.59 3.40
C GLU A 111 -25.31 -2.18 2.29
N SER A 112 -26.59 -1.99 2.63
CA SER A 112 -27.65 -1.56 1.69
C SER A 112 -27.42 -0.16 1.09
N GLN A 113 -26.55 0.60 1.72
CA GLN A 113 -26.13 1.95 1.35
C GLN A 113 -25.11 1.95 0.21
N GLN A 114 -24.48 0.80 -0.09
CA GLN A 114 -23.62 0.69 -1.25
C GLN A 114 -24.46 0.72 -2.54
N LYS A 115 -24.30 1.77 -3.34
CA LYS A 115 -25.01 1.95 -4.61
C LYS A 115 -24.16 1.63 -5.84
N GLY A 116 -22.85 1.50 -5.66
CA GLY A 116 -21.93 1.19 -6.74
C GLY A 116 -20.68 0.48 -6.26
N GLN A 117 -19.98 -0.10 -7.23
CA GLN A 117 -18.68 -0.69 -7.03
C GLN A 117 -17.74 -0.22 -8.14
N PHE A 118 -16.50 0.11 -7.77
CA PHE A 118 -15.42 0.32 -8.72
C PHE A 118 -14.28 -0.65 -8.41
N ALA A 119 -13.43 -0.91 -9.40
CA ALA A 119 -12.31 -1.82 -9.21
C ALA A 119 -11.05 -1.05 -8.83
N LEU A 120 -10.39 -1.45 -7.74
CA LEU A 120 -9.06 -0.98 -7.38
C LEU A 120 -8.06 -2.13 -7.49
N PHE A 121 -6.87 -1.85 -8.04
CA PHE A 121 -5.86 -2.89 -8.23
C PHE A 121 -5.31 -3.40 -6.89
N ASP A 122 -5.16 -2.50 -5.93
CA ASP A 122 -4.81 -2.82 -4.54
C ASP A 122 -6.06 -3.18 -3.70
N GLN A 123 -6.33 -4.46 -3.51
CA GLN A 123 -7.46 -4.89 -2.67
C GLN A 123 -7.13 -4.98 -1.17
N THR A 124 -5.94 -4.57 -0.74
CA THR A 124 -5.61 -4.55 0.70
C THR A 124 -6.33 -3.46 1.46
N LEU A 125 -6.75 -2.39 0.77
CA LEU A 125 -7.47 -1.25 1.31
C LEU A 125 -8.82 -1.09 0.61
N ARG A 126 -9.90 -1.04 1.39
CA ARG A 126 -11.24 -0.69 0.91
C ARG A 126 -11.38 0.82 0.87
N LEU A 127 -11.79 1.34 -0.28
CA LEU A 127 -12.10 2.76 -0.45
C LEU A 127 -13.62 2.92 -0.52
N ASP A 128 -14.19 3.70 0.39
CA ASP A 128 -15.62 4.00 0.42
C ASP A 128 -15.81 5.49 0.09
N ILE A 129 -16.43 5.81 -1.04
CA ILE A 129 -16.57 7.19 -1.55
C ILE A 129 -18.02 7.63 -1.41
N SER A 130 -18.22 8.77 -0.74
CA SER A 130 -19.53 9.37 -0.47
C SER A 130 -19.52 10.85 -0.82
N LEU A 131 -20.71 11.42 -1.06
CA LEU A 131 -20.85 12.85 -1.31
C LEU A 131 -20.62 13.64 -0.02
N MET A 132 -19.99 14.81 -0.13
CA MET A 132 -19.86 15.80 0.96
C MET A 132 -21.20 16.44 1.30
N LYS A 133 -22.02 16.71 0.28
CA LYS A 133 -23.29 17.39 0.47
C LYS A 133 -24.18 16.59 1.43
N ASP A 134 -24.68 17.26 2.46
CA ASP A 134 -25.56 16.72 3.50
C ASP A 134 -24.93 15.58 4.36
N ASN A 135 -23.63 15.33 4.22
CA ASN A 135 -22.93 14.27 4.96
C ASN A 135 -22.33 14.81 6.25
N ARG A 136 -22.85 14.34 7.38
CA ARG A 136 -22.43 14.78 8.73
C ARG A 136 -21.21 14.02 9.26
N ASN A 137 -20.67 13.07 8.50
CA ASN A 137 -19.59 12.19 8.96
C ASN A 137 -18.19 12.80 8.78
N TYR A 138 -18.08 14.10 8.45
CA TYR A 138 -16.80 14.79 8.37
C TYR A 138 -16.87 16.18 9.03
N GLN A 139 -15.73 16.61 9.59
CA GLN A 139 -15.61 17.94 10.18
C GLN A 139 -15.19 18.96 9.10
N PRO A 140 -15.84 20.12 9.03
CA PRO A 140 -15.49 21.16 8.04
C PRO A 140 -14.08 21.72 8.23
N SER A 141 -13.59 21.84 9.47
CA SER A 141 -12.19 22.11 9.77
C SER A 141 -11.36 20.83 9.54
N SER A 142 -10.63 20.76 8.43
CA SER A 142 -9.89 19.54 8.05
C SER A 142 -8.82 19.80 6.98
N LEU A 143 -8.11 18.72 6.62
CA LEU A 143 -7.22 18.67 5.48
C LEU A 143 -8.02 18.29 4.22
N TYR A 144 -8.08 19.22 3.28
CA TYR A 144 -8.73 19.03 1.99
C TYR A 144 -7.70 18.66 0.93
N TYR A 145 -8.05 17.67 0.13
CA TYR A 145 -7.31 17.20 -1.04
C TYR A 145 -7.97 17.82 -2.28
N LEU A 146 -7.30 18.78 -2.89
CA LEU A 146 -7.78 19.52 -4.05
C LEU A 146 -7.17 18.88 -5.30
N PHE A 147 -8.01 18.36 -6.20
CA PHE A 147 -7.56 17.66 -7.41
C PHE A 147 -7.17 18.64 -8.52
N THR A 148 -6.24 19.54 -8.20
CA THR A 148 -5.64 20.48 -9.14
C THR A 148 -4.26 20.91 -8.65
N THR A 149 -3.37 21.21 -9.57
CA THR A 149 -2.09 21.91 -9.32
C THR A 149 -2.07 23.32 -9.91
N ASN A 150 -3.19 23.77 -10.49
CA ASN A 150 -3.29 25.08 -11.11
C ASN A 150 -3.32 26.17 -10.04
N LYS A 151 -2.20 26.89 -9.91
CA LYS A 151 -2.03 28.00 -8.95
C LYS A 151 -3.15 29.03 -9.03
N LYS A 152 -3.63 29.38 -10.22
CA LYS A 152 -4.70 30.38 -10.38
C LYS A 152 -6.00 29.91 -9.71
N THR A 153 -6.37 28.65 -9.92
CA THR A 153 -7.57 28.06 -9.32
C THR A 153 -7.42 27.95 -7.79
N LEU A 154 -6.23 27.54 -7.32
CA LEU A 154 -5.91 27.43 -5.90
C LEU A 154 -5.97 28.80 -5.19
N ASP A 155 -5.37 29.84 -5.78
CA ASP A 155 -5.37 31.20 -5.26
C ASP A 155 -6.79 31.79 -5.23
N GLN A 156 -7.59 31.53 -6.28
CA GLN A 156 -8.99 31.92 -6.32
C GLN A 156 -9.81 31.23 -5.23
N PHE A 157 -9.65 29.92 -5.06
CA PHE A 157 -10.35 29.16 -4.03
C PHE A 157 -9.98 29.66 -2.63
N LYS A 158 -8.68 29.82 -2.35
CA LYS A 158 -8.18 30.40 -1.09
C LYS A 158 -8.79 31.77 -0.82
N THR A 159 -8.80 32.64 -1.83
CA THR A 159 -9.35 34.00 -1.70
C THR A 159 -10.84 33.99 -1.34
N VAL A 160 -11.62 33.11 -1.96
CA VAL A 160 -13.06 32.96 -1.67
C VAL A 160 -13.26 32.49 -0.24
N LEU A 161 -12.52 31.47 0.20
CA LEU A 161 -12.66 30.94 1.56
C LEU A 161 -12.22 31.93 2.64
N THR A 162 -11.13 32.67 2.42
CA THR A 162 -10.68 33.71 3.35
C THR A 162 -11.70 34.84 3.49
N LYS A 163 -12.42 35.20 2.41
CA LYS A 163 -13.52 36.18 2.47
C LYS A 163 -14.70 35.71 3.32
N GLU A 164 -14.93 34.40 3.39
CA GLU A 164 -15.96 33.78 4.23
C GLU A 164 -15.54 33.64 5.71
N GLY A 165 -14.34 34.13 6.07
CA GLY A 165 -13.82 34.10 7.44
C GLY A 165 -13.04 32.84 7.81
N MET A 166 -12.70 31.99 6.82
CA MET A 166 -11.91 30.77 7.05
C MET A 166 -10.41 31.04 6.96
N SER A 167 -9.64 30.41 7.83
CA SER A 167 -8.19 30.40 7.75
C SER A 167 -7.73 29.28 6.83
N VAL A 168 -6.84 29.61 5.89
CA VAL A 168 -6.45 28.68 4.81
C VAL A 168 -4.94 28.63 4.70
N ASN A 169 -4.39 27.46 5.02
CA ASN A 169 -2.96 27.18 4.94
C ASN A 169 -2.71 26.12 3.86
N GLU A 170 -1.95 26.50 2.83
CA GLU A 170 -1.56 25.56 1.77
C GLU A 170 -0.43 24.67 2.29
N GLY A 171 -0.68 23.36 2.33
CA GLY A 171 0.33 22.36 2.56
C GLY A 171 0.83 21.84 1.22
N LYS A 172 2.12 22.01 0.92
CA LYS A 172 2.71 21.28 -0.21
C LYS A 172 3.13 19.90 0.27
N ILE A 173 2.49 18.85 -0.23
CA ILE A 173 3.20 17.57 -0.26
C ILE A 173 4.21 17.71 -1.39
N ASP A 174 5.49 17.62 -1.05
CA ASP A 174 6.57 17.38 -2.02
C ASP A 174 6.46 15.93 -2.54
N ALA A 175 5.33 15.58 -3.15
CA ALA A 175 4.91 14.20 -3.40
C ALA A 175 5.59 13.63 -4.64
N GLN A 176 6.08 14.47 -5.55
CA GLN A 176 6.39 14.02 -6.91
C GLN A 176 7.80 13.45 -7.08
N ALA A 177 8.75 13.74 -6.20
CA ALA A 177 10.17 13.51 -6.50
C ALA A 177 10.78 12.18 -5.98
N GLN A 178 10.14 11.41 -5.08
CA GLN A 178 10.78 10.22 -4.48
C GLN A 178 9.91 8.96 -4.36
N MET A 179 8.73 8.89 -4.99
CA MET A 179 7.74 7.85 -4.71
C MET A 179 8.22 6.42 -4.98
N TRP A 180 8.81 6.12 -6.15
CA TRP A 180 9.12 4.72 -6.47
C TRP A 180 10.29 4.17 -5.63
N LEU A 181 11.33 4.98 -5.41
CA LEU A 181 12.48 4.61 -4.57
C LEU A 181 12.10 4.50 -3.10
N GLN A 182 11.23 5.39 -2.59
CA GLN A 182 10.73 5.31 -1.22
C GLN A 182 9.78 4.12 -1.01
N HIS A 183 8.99 3.76 -2.03
CA HIS A 183 8.17 2.53 -1.98
C HIS A 183 9.03 1.27 -2.05
N LEU A 184 10.11 1.27 -2.83
CA LEU A 184 11.10 0.17 -2.80
C LEU A 184 11.82 0.08 -1.46
N SER A 185 12.18 1.21 -0.85
CA SER A 185 12.86 1.20 0.45
C SER A 185 11.95 0.67 1.56
N GLN A 186 10.65 0.92 1.49
CA GLN A 186 9.67 0.30 2.40
C GLN A 186 9.51 -1.22 2.21
N GLN A 187 9.90 -1.77 1.05
CA GLN A 187 9.87 -3.21 0.77
C GLN A 187 11.27 -3.82 0.66
N TRP A 188 12.22 -3.29 1.43
CA TRP A 188 13.62 -3.70 1.38
C TRP A 188 13.81 -5.21 1.51
N ASP A 189 13.02 -5.87 2.35
CA ASP A 189 13.04 -7.32 2.55
C ASP A 189 12.78 -8.09 1.24
N TRP A 190 11.75 -7.68 0.49
CA TRP A 190 11.38 -8.31 -0.78
C TRP A 190 12.39 -8.00 -1.89
N VAL A 191 12.96 -6.80 -1.89
CA VAL A 191 14.02 -6.40 -2.82
C VAL A 191 15.28 -7.22 -2.57
N LEU A 192 15.68 -7.39 -1.31
CA LEU A 192 16.89 -8.10 -0.93
C LEU A 192 16.75 -9.61 -1.18
N LEU A 193 15.56 -10.18 -0.95
CA LEU A 193 15.23 -11.56 -1.33
C LEU A 193 15.32 -11.76 -2.87
N ASN A 194 14.76 -10.84 -3.65
CA ASN A 194 14.85 -10.88 -5.12
C ASN A 194 16.30 -10.78 -5.60
N LEU A 195 17.12 -9.93 -4.98
CA LEU A 195 18.53 -9.79 -5.30
C LEU A 195 19.32 -11.07 -4.99
N LEU A 196 19.02 -11.71 -3.85
CA LEU A 196 19.65 -12.96 -3.46
C LEU A 196 19.37 -14.09 -4.46
N VAL A 197 18.10 -14.26 -4.86
CA VAL A 197 17.72 -15.28 -5.84
C VAL A 197 18.28 -14.95 -7.23
N SER A 198 18.38 -13.66 -7.59
CA SER A 198 19.05 -13.21 -8.83
C SER A 198 20.52 -13.59 -8.86
N ILE A 199 21.24 -13.40 -7.75
CA ILE A 199 22.65 -13.80 -7.63
C ILE A 199 22.78 -15.31 -7.69
N ALA A 200 21.90 -16.07 -7.01
CA ALA A 200 21.87 -17.52 -7.12
C ALA A 200 21.65 -17.99 -8.57
N LEU A 201 20.76 -17.34 -9.31
CA LEU A 201 20.54 -17.60 -10.74
C LEU A 201 21.82 -17.34 -11.54
N CYS A 202 22.51 -16.22 -11.31
CA CYS A 202 23.78 -15.91 -11.93
C CYS A 202 24.84 -16.99 -11.65
N VAL A 203 24.97 -17.44 -10.39
CA VAL A 203 25.91 -18.51 -10.01
C VAL A 203 25.60 -19.81 -10.75
N VAL A 204 24.33 -20.21 -10.80
CA VAL A 204 23.91 -21.45 -11.45
C VAL A 204 24.13 -21.39 -12.96
N LEU A 205 23.84 -20.25 -13.61
CA LEU A 205 24.07 -20.06 -15.04
C LEU A 205 25.57 -20.03 -15.39
N LEU A 206 26.39 -19.36 -14.58
CA LEU A 206 27.85 -19.39 -14.73
C LEU A 206 28.40 -20.80 -14.56
N HIS A 207 27.92 -21.55 -13.57
CA HIS A 207 28.34 -22.93 -13.34
C HIS A 207 27.93 -23.87 -14.48
N ASP A 208 26.71 -23.72 -15.02
CA ASP A 208 26.27 -24.46 -16.20
C ASP A 208 27.08 -24.09 -17.45
N GLY A 209 27.44 -22.81 -17.60
CA GLY A 209 28.37 -22.33 -18.63
C GLY A 209 29.75 -22.97 -18.51
N PHE A 210 30.29 -23.09 -17.29
CA PHE A 210 31.57 -23.74 -17.01
C PHE A 210 31.57 -25.23 -17.38
N LEU A 211 30.54 -25.97 -16.95
CA LEU A 211 30.39 -27.39 -17.30
C LEU A 211 30.33 -27.61 -18.83
N GLN A 212 29.81 -26.63 -19.56
CA GLN A 212 29.69 -26.69 -21.02
C GLN A 212 30.94 -26.29 -21.78
N GLN A 213 31.96 -25.76 -21.11
CA GLN A 213 33.16 -25.26 -21.77
C GLN A 213 33.82 -26.36 -22.64
N ARG A 214 33.92 -27.59 -22.12
CA ARG A 214 34.43 -28.75 -22.89
C ARG A 214 33.61 -29.04 -24.14
N THR A 215 32.28 -28.94 -24.06
CA THR A 215 31.39 -29.18 -25.21
C THR A 215 31.48 -28.06 -26.24
N ARG A 216 31.53 -26.81 -25.80
CA ARG A 216 31.70 -25.63 -26.68
C ARG A 216 33.06 -25.68 -27.39
N TYR A 217 34.09 -26.12 -26.68
CA TYR A 217 35.41 -26.34 -27.24
C TYR A 217 35.43 -27.45 -28.30
N LEU A 218 34.80 -28.60 -28.04
CA LEU A 218 34.67 -29.67 -29.04
C LEU A 218 33.94 -29.20 -30.31
N LEU A 219 32.89 -28.39 -30.17
CA LEU A 219 32.20 -27.77 -31.30
C LEU A 219 33.11 -26.81 -32.08
N SER A 220 33.97 -26.07 -31.38
CA SER A 220 34.95 -25.19 -32.03
C SER A 220 35.99 -25.97 -32.84
N LEU A 221 36.45 -27.12 -32.32
CA LEU A 221 37.37 -28.02 -33.02
C LEU A 221 36.75 -28.66 -34.26
N GLN A 222 35.44 -28.92 -34.22
CA GLN A 222 34.67 -29.41 -35.36
C GLN A 222 34.38 -28.33 -36.42
N GLY A 223 34.94 -27.12 -36.29
CA GLY A 223 34.81 -26.05 -37.27
C GLY A 223 33.49 -25.28 -37.22
N TYR A 224 32.69 -25.42 -36.14
CA TYR A 224 31.46 -24.65 -36.02
C TYR A 224 31.75 -23.15 -35.83
N ALA A 225 31.02 -22.31 -36.57
CA ALA A 225 31.07 -20.86 -36.41
C ALA A 225 30.73 -20.44 -34.97
N LYS A 226 31.40 -19.40 -34.46
CA LYS A 226 31.23 -18.89 -33.08
C LYS A 226 29.76 -18.58 -32.73
N GLY A 227 28.98 -18.08 -33.70
CA GLY A 227 27.54 -17.85 -33.53
C GLY A 227 26.73 -19.12 -33.27
N LYS A 228 27.07 -20.25 -33.91
CA LYS A 228 26.41 -21.54 -33.67
C LYS A 228 26.73 -22.11 -32.28
N ILE A 229 27.95 -21.90 -31.80
CA ILE A 229 28.37 -22.30 -30.43
C ILE A 229 27.63 -21.47 -29.38
N TRP A 230 27.48 -20.16 -29.62
CA TRP A 230 26.70 -19.27 -28.76
C TRP A 230 25.21 -19.66 -28.74
N TRP A 231 24.64 -19.92 -29.92
CA TRP A 231 23.25 -20.36 -30.07
C TRP A 231 22.96 -21.71 -29.38
N TYR A 232 23.95 -22.63 -29.36
CA TYR A 232 23.84 -23.89 -28.65
C TYR A 232 23.58 -23.71 -27.14
N GLY A 233 24.25 -22.74 -26.51
CA GLY A 233 24.04 -22.40 -25.10
C GLY A 233 22.63 -21.91 -24.82
N ILE A 234 22.11 -21.02 -25.68
CA ILE A 234 20.75 -20.47 -25.58
C ILE A 234 19.69 -21.55 -25.81
N LYS A 235 19.84 -22.37 -26.87
CA LYS A 235 18.90 -23.42 -27.22
C LYS A 235 18.72 -24.44 -26.09
N ARG A 236 19.76 -24.68 -25.29
CA ARG A 236 19.71 -25.57 -24.13
C ARG A 236 18.86 -25.02 -22.98
N LEU A 237 18.82 -23.70 -22.79
CA LEU A 237 18.01 -23.05 -21.76
C LEU A 237 16.54 -22.93 -22.14
N ARG A 238 16.20 -23.08 -23.42
CA ARG A 238 14.81 -23.01 -23.91
C ARG A 238 13.84 -23.88 -23.10
N GLY A 239 14.23 -25.11 -22.79
CA GLY A 239 13.38 -26.03 -22.00
C GLY A 239 13.11 -25.49 -20.59
N PRO A 240 14.15 -25.33 -19.74
CA PRO A 240 14.00 -24.76 -18.40
C PRO A 240 13.26 -23.42 -18.37
N LEU A 241 13.53 -22.53 -19.33
CA LEU A 241 12.84 -21.24 -19.46
C LEU A 241 11.35 -21.39 -19.75
N LEU A 242 10.99 -22.25 -20.71
CA LEU A 242 9.59 -22.43 -21.10
C LEU A 242 8.77 -23.09 -19.99
N TYR A 243 9.31 -24.11 -19.32
CA TYR A 243 8.62 -24.74 -18.19
C TYR A 243 8.51 -23.80 -16.99
N SER A 244 9.56 -23.04 -16.66
CA SER A 244 9.52 -22.10 -15.53
C SER A 244 8.55 -20.96 -15.78
N PHE A 245 8.48 -20.46 -17.02
CA PHE A 245 7.48 -19.48 -17.43
C PHE A 245 6.05 -20.02 -17.25
N LEU A 246 5.75 -21.22 -17.74
CA LEU A 246 4.40 -21.80 -17.62
C LEU A 246 4.00 -22.00 -16.15
N VAL A 247 4.92 -22.49 -15.31
CA VAL A 247 4.66 -22.69 -13.88
C VAL A 247 4.49 -21.36 -13.14
N ALA A 248 5.37 -20.38 -13.41
CA ALA A 248 5.27 -19.05 -12.81
C ALA A 248 3.98 -18.34 -13.24
N LEU A 249 3.61 -18.43 -14.52
CA LEU A 249 2.37 -17.88 -15.05
C LEU A 249 1.16 -18.49 -14.34
N CYS A 250 1.09 -19.82 -14.22
CA CYS A 250 0.01 -20.49 -13.50
C CYS A 250 -0.06 -20.02 -12.04
N PHE A 251 1.08 -19.94 -11.35
CA PHE A 251 1.13 -19.50 -9.96
C PHE A 251 0.64 -18.06 -9.80
N ILE A 252 1.11 -17.14 -10.65
CA ILE A 252 0.77 -15.71 -10.57
C ILE A 252 -0.70 -15.48 -10.93
N VAL A 253 -1.23 -16.20 -11.92
CA VAL A 253 -2.65 -16.13 -12.29
C VAL A 253 -3.52 -16.62 -11.14
N VAL A 254 -3.22 -17.77 -10.53
CA VAL A 254 -3.96 -18.30 -9.38
C VAL A 254 -3.86 -17.33 -8.18
N TRP A 255 -2.67 -16.82 -7.90
CA TRP A 255 -2.46 -15.84 -6.84
C TRP A 255 -3.28 -14.56 -7.09
N GLN A 256 -3.29 -14.05 -8.32
CA GLN A 256 -4.06 -12.85 -8.66
C GLN A 256 -5.57 -13.10 -8.59
N PHE A 257 -6.06 -14.25 -9.06
CA PHE A 257 -7.46 -14.63 -8.91
C PHE A 257 -7.89 -14.68 -7.46
N SER A 258 -7.03 -15.20 -6.57
CA SER A 258 -7.31 -15.24 -5.12
C SER A 258 -7.41 -13.86 -4.47
N GLN A 259 -6.77 -12.84 -5.07
CA GLN A 259 -6.69 -11.49 -4.50
C GLN A 259 -7.75 -10.54 -5.06
N SER A 260 -7.99 -10.56 -6.38
CA SER A 260 -8.83 -9.54 -7.03
C SER A 260 -9.70 -10.05 -8.18
N GLY A 261 -9.81 -11.37 -8.35
CA GLY A 261 -10.51 -11.96 -9.48
C GLY A 261 -9.87 -11.60 -10.83
N SER A 262 -10.69 -11.51 -11.89
CA SER A 262 -10.24 -11.33 -13.28
C SER A 262 -9.99 -9.87 -13.70
N VAL A 263 -10.42 -8.88 -12.91
CA VAL A 263 -10.53 -7.47 -13.36
C VAL A 263 -9.18 -6.86 -13.78
N PHE A 264 -8.07 -7.33 -13.19
CA PHE A 264 -6.72 -6.82 -13.47
C PHE A 264 -5.79 -7.86 -14.10
N ILE A 265 -6.36 -8.91 -14.71
CA ILE A 265 -5.55 -10.00 -15.26
C ILE A 265 -4.63 -9.53 -16.39
N ASP A 266 -5.09 -8.60 -17.22
CA ASP A 266 -4.31 -8.04 -18.34
C ASP A 266 -3.06 -7.29 -17.85
N LYS A 267 -3.21 -6.47 -16.80
CA LYS A 267 -2.08 -5.76 -16.19
C LYS A 267 -1.07 -6.74 -15.60
N VAL A 268 -1.56 -7.80 -14.94
CA VAL A 268 -0.67 -8.83 -14.38
C VAL A 268 0.05 -9.60 -15.49
N LEU A 269 -0.64 -9.98 -16.57
CA LEU A 269 -0.01 -10.64 -17.71
C LEU A 269 1.07 -9.78 -18.37
N LEU A 270 0.85 -8.46 -18.46
CA LEU A 270 1.85 -7.52 -18.95
C LEU A 270 3.09 -7.51 -18.04
N ILE A 271 2.91 -7.45 -16.73
CA ILE A 271 4.01 -7.48 -15.75
C ILE A 271 4.79 -8.80 -15.85
N VAL A 272 4.10 -9.95 -15.94
CA VAL A 272 4.76 -11.25 -16.11
C VAL A 272 5.53 -11.32 -17.43
N SER A 273 4.97 -10.76 -18.51
CA SER A 273 5.68 -10.69 -19.79
C SER A 273 6.95 -9.84 -19.69
N PHE A 274 6.87 -8.73 -18.95
CA PHE A 274 8.01 -7.86 -18.69
C PHE A 274 9.10 -8.57 -17.85
N THR A 275 8.72 -9.33 -16.81
CA THR A 275 9.70 -10.10 -16.02
C THR A 275 10.41 -11.16 -16.85
N VAL A 276 9.69 -11.81 -17.76
CA VAL A 276 10.27 -12.78 -18.71
C VAL A 276 11.32 -12.12 -19.59
N VAL A 277 11.02 -10.94 -20.16
CA VAL A 277 11.95 -10.20 -21.00
C VAL A 277 13.21 -9.83 -20.21
N LEU A 278 13.07 -9.34 -18.97
CA LEU A 278 14.20 -9.01 -18.11
C LEU A 278 15.10 -10.23 -17.80
N ILE A 279 14.50 -11.38 -17.47
CA ILE A 279 15.25 -12.60 -17.16
C ILE A 279 15.91 -13.19 -18.41
N LEU A 280 15.24 -13.11 -19.57
CA LEU A 280 15.84 -13.51 -20.85
C LEU A 280 17.05 -12.64 -21.17
N PHE A 281 16.90 -11.32 -21.05
CA PHE A 281 17.98 -10.38 -21.29
C PHE A 281 19.18 -10.65 -20.37
N SER A 282 18.95 -10.80 -19.05
CA SER A 282 20.02 -11.09 -18.10
C SER A 282 20.70 -12.44 -18.37
N SER A 283 19.93 -13.48 -18.69
CA SER A 283 20.46 -14.80 -19.03
C SER A 283 21.35 -14.76 -20.29
N ILE A 284 20.93 -14.02 -21.33
CA ILE A 284 21.70 -13.84 -22.57
C ILE A 284 23.04 -13.13 -22.28
N VAL A 285 23.01 -12.07 -21.47
CA VAL A 285 24.22 -11.32 -21.07
C VAL A 285 25.20 -12.22 -20.32
N ILE A 286 24.72 -13.00 -19.35
CA ILE A 286 25.57 -13.93 -18.56
C ILE A 286 26.20 -15.00 -19.46
N ILE A 287 25.44 -15.59 -20.38
CA ILE A 287 25.98 -16.58 -21.34
C ILE A 287 27.00 -15.92 -22.27
N GLY A 288 26.72 -14.70 -22.75
CA GLY A 288 27.64 -13.91 -23.55
C GLY A 288 28.98 -13.68 -22.85
N LEU A 289 28.96 -13.32 -21.57
CA LEU A 289 30.15 -13.19 -20.73
C LEU A 289 30.95 -14.51 -20.69
N THR A 290 30.30 -15.66 -20.47
CA THR A 290 31.01 -16.96 -20.46
C THR A 290 31.73 -17.29 -21.76
N VAL A 291 31.19 -16.86 -22.91
CA VAL A 291 31.80 -17.10 -24.23
C VAL A 291 32.95 -16.11 -24.50
N LEU A 292 32.85 -14.87 -24.06
CA LEU A 292 33.93 -13.88 -24.20
C LEU A 292 35.16 -14.23 -23.37
N PHE A 293 34.96 -14.79 -22.17
CA PHE A 293 36.04 -15.27 -21.30
C PHE A 293 36.70 -16.57 -21.79
N ASP A 294 36.13 -17.23 -22.81
CA ASP A 294 36.66 -18.48 -23.38
C ASP A 294 37.84 -18.25 -24.36
N LYS A 295 38.23 -16.98 -24.62
CA LYS A 295 39.34 -16.62 -25.54
C LYS A 295 40.72 -17.19 -25.15
N GLN A 296 40.88 -17.75 -23.94
CA GLN A 296 42.11 -18.43 -23.49
C GLN A 296 41.97 -19.97 -23.42
N ALA A 297 41.01 -20.55 -24.14
CA ALA A 297 40.81 -22.00 -24.20
C ALA A 297 42.01 -22.80 -24.79
N LEU A 298 42.98 -22.15 -25.43
CA LEU A 298 44.17 -22.81 -25.99
C LEU A 298 45.03 -23.50 -24.90
N ASP A 299 45.04 -22.98 -23.67
CA ASP A 299 45.78 -23.59 -22.55
C ASP A 299 45.03 -24.75 -21.88
N SER A 300 43.71 -24.88 -22.14
CA SER A 300 42.85 -25.88 -21.51
C SER A 300 43.09 -27.31 -22.01
N VAL A 301 43.61 -27.46 -23.23
CA VAL A 301 43.95 -28.78 -23.82
C VAL A 301 45.20 -29.39 -23.19
N LYS A 302 46.09 -28.57 -22.62
CA LYS A 302 47.28 -29.03 -21.87
C LYS A 302 46.99 -29.30 -20.39
N GLY A 303 45.72 -29.38 -19.98
CA GLY A 303 45.33 -29.59 -18.58
C GLY A 303 45.45 -28.36 -17.68
N LYS A 304 46.00 -27.23 -18.18
CA LYS A 304 46.02 -25.95 -17.47
C LYS A 304 44.71 -25.21 -17.73
N ARG A 305 43.71 -25.53 -16.91
CA ARG A 305 42.42 -24.83 -16.82
C ARG A 305 42.61 -23.29 -16.86
N PRO A 306 42.12 -22.56 -17.90
CA PRO A 306 42.13 -21.09 -17.96
C PRO A 306 41.03 -20.53 -17.06
N VAL A 307 41.10 -20.89 -15.78
CA VAL A 307 39.97 -20.87 -14.85
C VAL A 307 40.16 -19.81 -13.78
N LYS A 308 41.32 -19.14 -13.68
CA LYS A 308 41.55 -18.12 -12.65
C LYS A 308 40.51 -17.00 -12.68
N ARG A 309 40.21 -16.41 -13.85
CA ARG A 309 39.27 -15.27 -13.94
C ARG A 309 37.81 -15.66 -13.67
N LEU A 310 37.32 -16.75 -14.26
CA LEU A 310 35.96 -17.26 -14.01
C LEU A 310 35.81 -17.80 -12.57
N PHE A 311 36.87 -18.38 -11.99
CA PHE A 311 36.89 -18.81 -10.59
C PHE A 311 36.89 -17.62 -9.63
N ILE A 312 37.65 -16.56 -9.92
CA ILE A 312 37.61 -15.31 -9.16
C ILE A 312 36.21 -14.70 -9.24
N LEU A 313 35.59 -14.62 -10.43
CA LEU A 313 34.22 -14.13 -10.59
C LEU A 313 33.22 -14.97 -9.77
N TYR A 314 33.34 -16.30 -9.82
CA TYR A 314 32.51 -17.21 -9.03
C TYR A 314 32.73 -17.06 -7.52
N LEU A 315 33.97 -16.88 -7.08
CA LEU A 315 34.33 -16.63 -5.68
C LEU A 315 33.79 -15.29 -5.21
N CYS A 316 33.93 -14.22 -6.00
CA CYS A 316 33.35 -12.91 -5.73
C CYS A 316 31.82 -12.99 -5.62
N LEU A 317 31.15 -13.69 -6.54
CA LEU A 317 29.70 -13.90 -6.44
C LEU A 317 29.30 -14.64 -5.17
N LYS A 318 30.07 -15.65 -4.75
CA LYS A 318 29.84 -16.35 -3.48
C LYS A 318 30.00 -15.44 -2.27
N ILE A 319 31.02 -14.59 -2.27
CA ILE A 319 31.24 -13.61 -1.20
C ILE A 319 30.07 -12.62 -1.17
N CYS A 320 29.66 -12.06 -2.32
CA CYS A 320 28.48 -11.20 -2.42
C CYS A 320 27.20 -11.90 -1.92
N PHE A 321 27.04 -13.19 -2.22
CA PHE A 321 25.91 -13.98 -1.73
C PHE A 321 25.93 -14.13 -0.20
N LEU A 322 27.10 -14.42 0.38
CA LEU A 322 27.29 -14.50 1.83
C LEU A 322 27.02 -13.16 2.53
N THR A 323 27.50 -12.04 1.97
CA THR A 323 27.25 -10.71 2.54
C THR A 323 25.78 -10.33 2.48
N LEU A 324 25.07 -10.72 1.41
CA LEU A 324 23.62 -10.51 1.31
C LEU A 324 22.82 -11.36 2.27
N ILE A 325 23.20 -12.62 2.51
CA ILE A 325 22.57 -13.44 3.55
C ILE A 325 22.77 -12.81 4.92
N ALA A 326 23.98 -12.35 5.24
CA ALA A 326 24.24 -11.65 6.49
C ALA A 326 23.37 -10.37 6.60
N GLY A 327 23.20 -9.65 5.50
CA GLY A 327 22.27 -8.52 5.40
C GLY A 327 20.81 -8.89 5.67
N LEU A 328 20.28 -9.96 5.06
CA LEU A 328 18.91 -10.46 5.35
C LEU A 328 18.74 -10.79 6.82
N VAL A 329 19.70 -11.52 7.39
CA VAL A 329 19.64 -11.92 8.80
C VAL A 329 19.64 -10.69 9.70
N HIS A 330 20.47 -9.70 9.40
CA HIS A 330 20.49 -8.44 10.15
C HIS A 330 19.15 -7.69 10.07
N VAL A 331 18.59 -7.55 8.86
CA VAL A 331 17.29 -6.88 8.67
C VAL A 331 16.17 -7.66 9.36
N TYR A 332 16.17 -9.00 9.28
CA TYR A 332 15.20 -9.84 9.98
C TYR A 332 15.26 -9.64 11.50
N VAL A 333 16.46 -9.65 12.08
CA VAL A 333 16.65 -9.40 13.52
C VAL A 333 16.21 -7.98 13.91
N SER A 334 16.54 -6.98 13.09
CA SER A 334 16.14 -5.58 13.32
C SER A 334 14.61 -5.42 13.27
N ASN A 335 13.96 -5.98 12.24
CA ASN A 335 12.51 -5.96 12.10
C ASN A 335 11.84 -6.71 13.25
N GLN A 336 12.40 -7.84 13.70
CA GLN A 336 11.90 -8.55 14.86
C GLN A 336 12.01 -7.71 16.14
N ALA A 337 13.12 -7.00 16.34
CA ALA A 337 13.29 -6.09 17.48
C ALA A 337 12.29 -4.93 17.45
N MET A 338 12.12 -4.30 16.27
CA MET A 338 11.14 -3.22 16.07
C MET A 338 9.70 -3.71 16.28
N LEU A 339 9.35 -4.88 15.74
CA LEU A 339 8.04 -5.50 15.94
C LEU A 339 7.81 -5.82 17.42
N THR A 340 8.83 -6.32 18.13
CA THR A 340 8.72 -6.63 19.56
C THR A 340 8.50 -5.34 20.37
N SER A 341 9.25 -4.28 20.08
CA SER A 341 9.06 -2.96 20.70
C SER A 341 7.68 -2.37 20.40
N ALA A 342 7.20 -2.47 19.15
CA ALA A 342 5.86 -2.03 18.78
C ALA A 342 4.76 -2.89 19.44
N LEU A 343 5.02 -4.16 19.69
CA LEU A 343 4.12 -5.07 20.41
C LEU A 343 4.05 -4.70 21.90
N GLU A 344 5.18 -4.29 22.49
CA GLU A 344 5.22 -3.73 23.84
C GLU A 344 4.48 -2.37 23.92
N GLU A 345 4.72 -1.46 22.97
CA GLU A 345 4.00 -0.19 22.88
C GLU A 345 2.51 -0.38 22.64
N THR A 346 2.10 -1.36 21.85
CA THR A 346 0.66 -1.68 21.66
C THR A 346 0.05 -2.42 22.84
N ALA A 347 0.83 -3.14 23.64
CA ALA A 347 0.39 -3.65 24.93
C ALA A 347 0.16 -2.49 25.92
N ASP A 348 1.02 -1.47 25.90
CA ASP A 348 0.80 -0.23 26.65
C ASP A 348 -0.35 0.60 26.08
N TRP A 349 -0.56 0.60 24.76
CA TRP A 349 -1.75 1.17 24.14
C TRP A 349 -3.02 0.40 24.52
N LYS A 350 -2.97 -0.93 24.69
CA LYS A 350 -4.08 -1.71 25.24
C LYS A 350 -4.33 -1.38 26.71
N LYS A 351 -3.29 -1.16 27.51
CA LYS A 351 -3.42 -0.67 28.89
C LYS A 351 -4.04 0.73 28.92
N MET A 352 -3.60 1.65 28.05
CA MET A 352 -4.19 2.97 27.89
C MET A 352 -5.59 2.94 27.28
N ARG A 353 -5.88 2.00 26.38
CA ARG A 353 -7.23 1.74 25.89
C ARG A 353 -8.13 1.31 27.05
N GLY A 354 -7.63 0.59 28.06
CA GLY A 354 -8.35 0.34 29.32
C GLY A 354 -8.56 1.58 30.23
N ILE A 355 -7.86 2.69 29.97
CA ILE A 355 -8.10 3.99 30.62
C ILE A 355 -9.23 4.75 29.88
N TYR A 356 -9.29 4.66 28.54
CA TYR A 356 -10.31 5.33 27.71
C TYR A 356 -11.57 4.50 27.44
N THR A 357 -11.48 3.18 27.58
CA THR A 357 -12.61 2.25 27.64
C THR A 357 -12.80 1.93 29.11
N PRO A 358 -13.94 2.23 29.74
CA PRO A 358 -14.12 1.89 31.15
C PRO A 358 -14.22 0.36 31.30
N GLU A 359 -13.09 -0.32 31.41
CA GLU A 359 -13.02 -1.62 32.07
C GLU A 359 -13.01 -1.31 33.57
N GLN A 360 -14.15 -1.51 34.23
CA GLN A 360 -14.22 -1.37 35.68
C GLN A 360 -13.32 -2.40 36.35
N SER A 361 -12.11 -1.99 36.74
CA SER A 361 -11.40 -2.66 37.81
C SER A 361 -12.18 -2.44 39.10
N TYR A 362 -12.42 -3.55 39.79
CA TYR A 362 -13.31 -3.68 40.94
C TYR A 362 -12.94 -2.70 42.08
N VAL A 363 -13.78 -1.69 42.33
CA VAL A 363 -13.68 -0.81 43.51
C VAL A 363 -14.95 -1.01 44.36
N GLY A 364 -14.82 -1.75 45.45
CA GLY A 364 -15.77 -1.72 46.57
C GLY A 364 -17.13 -2.41 46.34
N GLN A 365 -17.63 -3.07 47.38
CA GLN A 365 -18.70 -4.07 47.33
C GLN A 365 -20.11 -3.50 47.52
N GLU A 366 -20.35 -2.22 47.28
CA GLU A 366 -21.66 -1.59 47.48
C GLU A 366 -22.20 -1.04 46.15
N ASN A 367 -23.38 -1.54 45.74
CA ASN A 367 -24.13 -1.17 44.52
C ASN A 367 -23.71 -1.75 43.15
N ARG A 368 -23.57 -3.08 43.08
CA ARG A 368 -23.44 -3.85 41.81
C ARG A 368 -24.55 -3.58 40.77
N ALA A 369 -25.79 -3.34 41.18
CA ALA A 369 -26.92 -3.21 40.25
C ALA A 369 -26.96 -1.84 39.54
N ILE A 370 -26.54 -0.77 40.22
CA ILE A 370 -26.55 0.59 39.69
C ILE A 370 -25.34 0.79 38.77
N SER A 371 -24.16 0.30 39.16
CA SER A 371 -22.94 0.35 38.34
C SER A 371 -23.08 -0.45 37.03
N ALA A 372 -23.71 -1.63 37.08
CA ALA A 372 -23.95 -2.45 35.88
C ALA A 372 -24.94 -1.78 34.89
N LYS A 373 -26.00 -1.13 35.38
CA LYS A 373 -26.97 -0.39 34.54
C LYS A 373 -26.35 0.85 33.91
N SER A 374 -25.57 1.60 34.68
CA SER A 374 -24.82 2.77 34.20
C SER A 374 -23.79 2.37 33.14
N GLY A 375 -22.99 1.33 33.40
CA GLY A 375 -21.99 0.81 32.47
C GLY A 375 -22.60 0.27 31.16
N GLN A 376 -23.74 -0.43 31.22
CA GLN A 376 -24.45 -0.85 30.02
C GLN A 376 -25.00 0.33 29.20
N LYS A 377 -25.51 1.38 29.86
CA LYS A 377 -25.94 2.60 29.16
C LYS A 377 -24.76 3.29 28.48
N LEU A 378 -23.63 3.44 29.16
CA LEU A 378 -22.43 4.08 28.60
C LEU A 378 -21.85 3.28 27.43
N LYS A 379 -21.79 1.95 27.55
CA LYS A 379 -21.32 1.06 26.48
C LYS A 379 -22.22 1.13 25.25
N LYS A 380 -23.55 1.10 25.43
CA LYS A 380 -24.50 1.28 24.32
C LYS A 380 -24.35 2.65 23.65
N LEU A 381 -24.12 3.70 24.43
CA LEU A 381 -23.89 5.04 23.90
C LEU A 381 -22.59 5.10 23.09
N TYR A 382 -21.52 4.49 23.59
CA TYR A 382 -20.24 4.39 22.88
C TYR A 382 -20.37 3.61 21.56
N GLU A 383 -20.99 2.42 21.60
CA GLU A 383 -21.23 1.60 20.41
C GLU A 383 -22.14 2.31 19.38
N ALA A 384 -23.06 3.17 19.84
CA ALA A 384 -23.89 3.99 18.96
C ALA A 384 -23.14 5.20 18.37
N MET A 385 -22.19 5.79 19.09
CA MET A 385 -21.41 6.96 18.64
C MET A 385 -20.19 6.60 17.79
N GLN A 386 -19.62 5.41 17.97
CA GLN A 386 -18.47 4.91 17.21
C GLN A 386 -18.65 4.94 15.68
N PRO A 387 -19.79 4.48 15.10
CA PRO A 387 -20.01 4.58 13.64
C PRO A 387 -20.24 6.02 13.16
N LEU A 388 -20.52 6.96 14.07
CA LEU A 388 -20.70 8.39 13.81
C LEU A 388 -19.41 9.19 14.01
N GLY A 389 -18.29 8.54 14.37
CA GLY A 389 -17.00 9.19 14.62
C GLY A 389 -16.91 9.94 15.96
N GLY A 390 -17.87 9.74 16.87
CA GLY A 390 -17.85 10.35 18.20
C GLY A 390 -17.04 9.52 19.21
N TYR A 391 -16.35 10.19 20.13
CA TYR A 391 -15.68 9.56 21.27
C TYR A 391 -16.22 10.12 22.60
N LEU A 392 -16.25 9.28 23.63
CA LEU A 392 -16.59 9.71 25.00
C LEU A 392 -15.32 10.20 25.69
N MET A 393 -15.38 11.40 26.26
CA MET A 393 -14.30 11.97 27.06
C MET A 393 -14.79 12.13 28.50
N ALA A 394 -13.93 11.82 29.48
CA ALA A 394 -14.29 12.02 30.89
C ALA A 394 -14.48 13.52 31.15
N SER A 395 -15.55 13.90 31.85
CA SER A 395 -15.87 15.32 32.12
C SER A 395 -14.73 16.07 32.80
N ASN A 396 -13.87 15.36 33.53
CA ASN A 396 -12.75 15.94 34.26
C ASN A 396 -11.61 16.42 33.34
N ASP A 397 -11.54 15.93 32.10
CA ASP A 397 -10.54 16.33 31.10
C ASP A 397 -11.05 17.43 30.15
N PHE A 398 -12.31 17.86 30.32
CA PHE A 398 -12.91 18.94 29.54
C PHE A 398 -13.03 20.19 30.41
N LYS A 399 -12.16 21.17 30.21
CA LYS A 399 -12.30 22.51 30.82
C LYS A 399 -12.94 23.45 29.82
N LEU A 400 -14.14 23.95 30.15
CA LEU A 400 -14.70 25.13 29.50
C LEU A 400 -13.96 26.37 30.02
N ASP A 401 -13.54 27.24 29.09
CA ASP A 401 -12.78 28.46 29.40
C ASP A 401 -13.66 29.56 30.05
N ASP A 402 -14.99 29.40 29.99
CA ASP A 402 -15.93 30.26 30.68
C ASP A 402 -16.41 29.56 31.96
N GLY A 403 -15.96 30.07 33.11
CA GLY A 403 -16.15 29.53 34.45
C GLY A 403 -17.60 29.45 34.95
N VAL A 404 -18.46 28.73 34.23
CA VAL A 404 -19.77 28.28 34.68
C VAL A 404 -19.69 26.78 34.87
N ASP A 405 -19.56 26.40 36.14
CA ASP A 405 -19.52 25.01 36.60
C ASP A 405 -20.94 24.42 36.54
N GLU A 406 -21.40 24.05 35.34
CA GLU A 406 -22.63 23.29 35.15
C GLU A 406 -22.32 21.80 35.10
N LYS A 407 -22.54 21.14 36.24
CA LYS A 407 -22.60 19.69 36.33
C LYS A 407 -23.61 19.13 35.31
N ALA A 408 -23.06 18.44 34.32
CA ALA A 408 -23.70 17.44 33.45
C ALA A 408 -24.89 17.92 32.60
N PHE A 409 -24.61 18.22 31.33
CA PHE A 409 -25.60 18.08 30.26
C PHE A 409 -25.19 16.97 29.29
N LEU A 410 -25.82 15.81 29.45
CA LEU A 410 -26.11 14.92 28.33
C LEU A 410 -27.46 15.38 27.76
N ALA A 411 -27.45 15.87 26.52
CA ALA A 411 -28.68 16.18 25.81
C ALA A 411 -29.43 14.87 25.50
N GLU A 412 -30.33 14.46 26.39
CA GLU A 412 -31.35 13.44 26.09
C GLU A 412 -32.61 14.16 25.60
N LYS A 413 -33.03 13.81 24.39
CA LYS A 413 -34.13 14.43 23.66
C LYS A 413 -35.47 13.88 24.15
N ASP A 414 -35.98 14.38 25.28
CA ASP A 414 -37.42 14.51 25.58
C ASP A 414 -37.63 15.19 26.96
N VAL A 415 -38.15 16.42 26.97
CA VAL A 415 -38.26 17.28 28.18
C VAL A 415 -39.62 17.13 28.88
N SER A 416 -40.36 16.02 28.67
CA SER A 416 -41.75 15.90 29.15
C SER A 416 -41.94 15.06 30.42
N LEU A 417 -40.88 14.57 31.09
CA LEU A 417 -41.03 13.58 32.17
C LEU A 417 -40.17 13.84 33.43
N ILE A 418 -40.01 15.10 33.87
CA ILE A 418 -39.42 15.36 35.19
C ILE A 418 -40.43 16.12 36.07
N ASN A 419 -40.97 15.40 37.05
CA ASN A 419 -41.78 15.92 38.14
C ASN A 419 -40.87 16.75 39.07
N PRO A 420 -41.17 18.03 39.37
CA PRO A 420 -40.25 18.95 40.03
C PRO A 420 -39.99 18.71 41.54
N ASP A 421 -40.57 17.69 42.17
CA ASP A 421 -40.52 17.54 43.65
C ASP A 421 -39.44 16.60 44.22
N GLU A 422 -38.54 16.04 43.40
CA GLU A 422 -37.46 15.16 43.90
C GLU A 422 -36.08 15.83 43.94
N ARG A 423 -36.00 17.06 44.45
CA ARG A 423 -34.74 17.64 44.92
C ARG A 423 -34.76 17.83 46.44
N LYS A 424 -34.40 16.77 47.18
CA LYS A 424 -33.88 16.86 48.55
C LYS A 424 -32.66 15.97 48.71
#